data_AF-A0A1B2F9W5-F1
#
_entry.id   AF-A0A1B2F9W5-F1
#
_cell.length_a   1.000
_cell.length_b   1.000
_cell.length_c   1.000
_cell.angle_alpha   90.00
_cell.angle_beta   90.00
_cell.angle_gamma   90.00
#
_symmetry.space_group_name_H-M   'P 1'
#
loop_
_entity.id
_entity.type
_entity.pdbx_description
1 polymer ?
#
loop_
_entity_poly.entity_id
_entity_poly.type
_entity_poly.pdbx_seq_one_letter_code
_entity_poly.pdbx_strand_id
1 'polypeptide(L)'
;MRQPDIEIYLKDTDVDHKQVAEWLSQALGACSEWQQRGQTWKCMAGNIPVTWVPKAVGKWNSLFLESDQTPWDDDIACARAAYAALGVEVRCAPGSWAEEDGEEDADRWIRISADGEQEITWRTH
;
A
#
# COMPACT_ATOMS: atom_id res chain seq x y z
N MET A 1 8.71 12.86 10.95
CA MET A 1 9.28 11.54 11.29
C MET A 1 8.67 10.57 10.31
N ARG A 2 9.45 9.64 9.74
CA ARG A 2 8.90 8.64 8.82
C ARG A 2 8.18 7.55 9.60
N GLN A 3 7.11 7.01 9.03
CA GLN A 3 6.45 5.85 9.61
C GLN A 3 7.38 4.62 9.55
N PRO A 4 7.31 3.72 10.56
CA PRO A 4 8.13 2.52 10.62
C PRO A 4 7.77 1.46 9.56
N ASP A 5 6.58 1.58 8.99
CA ASP A 5 6.01 0.73 7.96
C ASP A 5 4.97 1.52 7.16
N ILE A 6 4.63 1.01 5.98
CA ILE A 6 3.64 1.60 5.08
C ILE A 6 2.70 0.51 4.59
N GLU A 7 1.39 0.73 4.72
CA GLU A 7 0.36 -0.13 4.13
C GLU A 7 -0.58 0.66 3.21
N ILE A 8 -0.65 0.21 1.95
CA ILE A 8 -1.56 0.78 0.96
C ILE A 8 -2.39 -0.32 0.29
N TYR A 9 -3.61 0.03 -0.10
CA TYR A 9 -4.56 -0.86 -0.77
C TYR A 9 -4.77 -0.40 -2.20
N LEU A 10 -4.43 -1.26 -3.15
CA LEU A 10 -4.58 -0.97 -4.58
C LEU A 10 -5.81 -1.67 -5.11
N LYS A 11 -6.60 -0.97 -5.91
CA LYS A 11 -7.79 -1.54 -6.53
C LYS A 11 -7.41 -2.64 -7.54
N ASP A 12 -8.12 -3.75 -7.49
CA ASP A 12 -7.97 -4.91 -8.38
C ASP A 12 -8.54 -4.57 -9.78
N THR A 13 -7.84 -3.70 -10.50
CA THR A 13 -8.10 -3.32 -11.91
C THR A 13 -6.90 -3.69 -12.76
N ASP A 14 -6.61 -4.99 -12.83
CA ASP A 14 -5.47 -5.59 -13.56
C ASP A 14 -4.07 -5.30 -12.97
N VAL A 15 -3.98 -4.64 -11.82
CA VAL A 15 -2.71 -4.48 -11.11
C VAL A 15 -2.37 -5.77 -10.37
N ASP A 16 -1.23 -6.35 -10.71
CA ASP A 16 -0.70 -7.58 -10.10
C ASP A 16 0.70 -7.34 -9.54
N HIS A 17 1.18 -8.25 -8.71
CA HIS A 17 2.50 -8.19 -8.07
C HIS A 17 3.64 -7.91 -9.04
N LYS A 18 3.54 -8.29 -10.32
CA LYS A 18 4.55 -7.97 -11.34
C LYS A 18 4.69 -6.47 -11.62
N GLN A 19 3.58 -5.77 -11.84
CA GLN A 19 3.59 -4.32 -12.10
C GLN A 19 4.06 -3.57 -10.84
N VAL A 20 3.64 -4.05 -9.67
CA VAL A 20 4.13 -3.55 -8.38
C VAL A 20 5.64 -3.79 -8.25
N ALA A 21 6.15 -4.95 -8.64
CA ALA A 21 7.58 -5.25 -8.60
C ALA A 21 8.40 -4.33 -9.51
N GLU A 22 7.90 -4.03 -10.71
CA GLU A 22 8.57 -3.11 -11.63
C GLU A 22 8.65 -1.69 -11.05
N TRP A 23 7.55 -1.20 -10.48
CA TRP A 23 7.52 0.09 -9.80
C TRP A 23 8.43 0.13 -8.57
N LEU A 24 8.33 -0.86 -7.67
CA LEU A 24 9.18 -0.95 -6.48
C LEU A 24 10.66 -1.09 -6.86
N SER A 25 10.97 -1.79 -7.96
CA SER A 25 12.35 -1.89 -8.46
C SER A 25 12.94 -0.53 -8.86
N GLN A 26 12.10 0.38 -9.36
CA GLN A 26 12.51 1.75 -9.70
C GLN A 26 12.61 2.65 -8.47
N ALA A 27 11.71 2.49 -7.50
CA ALA A 27 11.62 3.36 -6.32
C ALA A 27 12.59 2.95 -5.19
N LEU A 28 12.76 1.65 -4.96
CA LEU A 28 13.47 1.08 -3.80
C LEU A 28 14.72 0.27 -4.20
N GLY A 29 14.84 -0.08 -5.48
CA GLY A 29 15.85 -0.98 -6.01
C GLY A 29 15.31 -2.39 -6.27
N ALA A 30 16.10 -3.20 -6.98
CA ALA A 30 15.66 -4.46 -7.56
C ALA A 30 14.89 -5.37 -6.58
N CYS A 31 13.74 -5.87 -7.04
CA CYS A 31 12.98 -6.87 -6.29
C CYS A 31 13.64 -8.26 -6.40
N SER A 32 13.74 -8.96 -5.27
CA SER A 32 14.05 -10.39 -5.25
C SER A 32 12.95 -11.21 -5.90
N GLU A 33 13.20 -12.50 -6.11
CA GLU A 33 12.16 -13.42 -6.54
C GLU A 33 10.99 -13.41 -5.54
N TRP A 34 9.76 -13.28 -6.06
CA TRP A 34 8.55 -13.30 -5.26
C TRP A 34 8.24 -14.73 -4.84
N GLN A 35 8.10 -14.95 -3.53
CA GLN A 35 7.78 -16.23 -2.94
C GLN A 35 6.29 -16.24 -2.54
N GLN A 36 5.52 -17.16 -3.12
CA GLN A 36 4.11 -17.34 -2.76
C GLN A 36 3.97 -18.27 -1.55
N ARG A 37 3.21 -17.83 -0.55
CA ARG A 37 2.83 -18.59 0.64
C ARG A 37 1.32 -18.49 0.84
N GLY A 38 0.59 -19.45 0.28
CA GLY A 38 -0.87 -19.39 0.25
C GLY A 38 -1.36 -18.26 -0.66
N GLN A 39 -2.12 -17.32 -0.11
CA GLN A 39 -2.58 -16.14 -0.88
C GLN A 39 -1.56 -14.99 -0.85
N THR A 40 -0.66 -14.98 0.13
CA THR A 40 0.34 -13.92 0.29
C THR A 40 1.57 -14.16 -0.59
N TRP A 41 2.11 -13.09 -1.13
CA TRP A 41 3.37 -13.05 -1.84
C TRP A 41 4.36 -12.18 -1.09
N LYS A 42 5.62 -12.60 -1.01
CA LYS A 42 6.68 -11.83 -0.35
C LYS A 42 7.92 -11.69 -1.22
N CYS A 43 8.57 -10.54 -1.15
CA CYS A 43 9.87 -10.31 -1.76
C CYS A 43 10.66 -9.27 -0.95
N MET A 44 11.90 -9.01 -1.37
CA MET A 44 12.70 -7.88 -0.91
C MET A 44 12.83 -6.88 -2.06
N ALA A 45 12.45 -5.62 -1.86
CA ALA A 45 12.73 -4.53 -2.81
C ALA A 45 13.92 -3.73 -2.28
N GLY A 46 15.09 -3.89 -2.92
CA GLY A 46 16.35 -3.44 -2.31
C GLY A 46 16.61 -4.16 -0.99
N ASN A 47 16.49 -3.44 0.13
CA ASN A 47 16.62 -4.00 1.49
C ASN A 47 15.31 -3.92 2.29
N ILE A 48 14.18 -3.60 1.65
CA ILE A 48 12.88 -3.44 2.30
C ILE A 48 12.06 -4.73 2.10
N PRO A 49 11.57 -5.35 3.19
CA PRO A 49 10.64 -6.47 3.08
C PRO A 49 9.29 -5.98 2.54
N VAL A 50 8.79 -6.70 1.54
CA VAL A 50 7.53 -6.40 0.86
C VAL A 50 6.59 -7.58 1.00
N THR A 51 5.37 -7.30 1.42
CA THR A 51 4.28 -8.27 1.46
C THR A 51 3.15 -7.80 0.54
N TRP A 52 2.69 -8.66 -0.36
CA TRP A 52 1.55 -8.44 -1.25
C TRP A 52 0.46 -9.46 -0.96
N VAL A 53 -0.77 -8.98 -0.75
CA VAL A 53 -1.94 -9.82 -0.53
C VAL A 53 -3.01 -9.45 -1.56
N PRO A 54 -3.18 -10.26 -2.62
CA PRO A 54 -4.23 -10.05 -3.60
C PRO A 54 -5.60 -10.27 -2.94
N LYS A 55 -6.57 -9.41 -3.27
CA LYS A 55 -7.96 -9.46 -2.77
C LYS A 55 -8.05 -9.54 -1.25
N ALA A 56 -7.14 -8.85 -0.55
CA ALA A 56 -7.13 -8.71 0.90
C ALA A 56 -8.51 -8.28 1.44
N VAL A 57 -9.17 -7.33 0.76
CA VAL A 57 -10.54 -6.91 1.07
C VAL A 57 -11.35 -6.72 -0.20
N GLY A 58 -12.21 -7.69 -0.54
CA GLY A 58 -13.09 -7.62 -1.71
C GLY A 58 -12.32 -7.47 -3.03
N LYS A 59 -12.27 -6.24 -3.56
CA LYS A 59 -11.56 -5.87 -4.80
C LYS A 59 -10.28 -5.06 -4.55
N TRP A 60 -9.69 -5.21 -3.37
CA TRP A 60 -8.50 -4.46 -2.95
C TRP A 60 -7.36 -5.39 -2.60
N ASN A 61 -6.20 -5.12 -3.17
CA ASN A 61 -4.95 -5.80 -2.92
C ASN A 61 -4.16 -5.00 -1.87
N SER A 62 -3.70 -5.63 -0.79
CA SER A 62 -2.82 -4.97 0.19
C SER A 62 -1.36 -5.07 -0.26
N LEU A 63 -0.65 -3.95 -0.18
CA LEU A 63 0.79 -3.85 -0.29
C LEU A 63 1.34 -3.28 1.01
N PHE A 64 2.21 -4.05 1.65
CA PHE A 64 2.81 -3.70 2.93
C PHE A 64 4.34 -3.66 2.80
N LEU A 65 4.93 -2.54 3.24
CA LEU A 65 6.37 -2.27 3.24
C LEU A 65 6.84 -2.16 4.69
N GLU A 66 7.61 -3.14 5.14
CA GLU A 66 8.00 -3.28 6.55
C GLU A 66 9.32 -2.53 6.83
N SER A 67 9.36 -1.21 6.63
CA SER A 67 10.56 -0.40 6.87
C SER A 67 10.33 1.12 6.92
N ASP A 68 11.08 1.83 7.77
CA ASP A 68 11.22 3.29 7.80
C ASP A 68 12.18 3.84 6.73
N GLN A 69 12.87 2.96 6.00
CA GLN A 69 13.88 3.32 5.00
C GLN A 69 13.30 3.50 3.59
N THR A 70 11.98 3.63 3.48
CA THR A 70 11.33 3.96 2.21
C THR A 70 11.60 5.44 1.85
N PRO A 71 11.47 5.83 0.57
CA PRO A 71 11.57 7.22 0.14
C PRO A 71 10.33 8.04 0.50
N TRP A 72 9.28 7.41 1.03
CA TRP A 72 8.02 8.05 1.42
C TRP A 72 8.02 8.30 2.92
N ASP A 73 7.49 9.45 3.34
CA ASP A 73 7.42 9.77 4.77
C ASP A 73 6.27 9.03 5.47
N ASP A 74 5.20 8.74 4.74
CA ASP A 74 3.98 8.12 5.25
C ASP A 74 3.18 7.34 4.17
N ASP A 75 2.10 6.68 4.60
CA ASP A 75 1.18 5.92 3.77
C ASP A 75 0.59 6.75 2.62
N ILE A 76 0.25 8.02 2.87
CA ILE A 76 -0.34 8.92 1.87
C ILE A 76 0.68 9.24 0.79
N ALA A 77 1.92 9.56 1.18
CA ALA A 77 3.01 9.81 0.26
C ALA A 77 3.30 8.60 -0.65
N CYS A 78 3.29 7.39 -0.08
CA CYS A 78 3.43 6.15 -0.85
C CYS A 78 2.23 5.91 -1.78
N ALA A 79 1.01 6.09 -1.28
CA ALA A 79 -0.21 5.90 -2.07
C ALA A 79 -0.29 6.86 -3.26
N ARG A 80 0.17 8.12 -3.09
CA ARG A 80 0.31 9.10 -4.18
C ARG A 80 1.30 8.63 -5.24
N ALA A 81 2.45 8.11 -4.82
CA ALA A 81 3.46 7.59 -5.73
C ALA A 81 2.98 6.34 -6.47
N ALA A 82 2.30 5.43 -5.78
CA ALA A 82 1.69 4.24 -6.36
C ALA A 82 0.63 4.62 -7.41
N TYR A 83 -0.27 5.56 -7.10
CA TYR A 83 -1.25 6.08 -8.06
C TYR A 83 -0.56 6.68 -9.29
N ALA A 84 0.50 7.48 -9.10
CA ALA A 84 1.23 8.11 -10.20
C ALA A 84 1.94 7.10 -11.11
N ALA A 85 2.45 6.00 -10.56
CA ALA A 85 3.16 4.97 -11.33
C ALA A 85 2.22 3.95 -11.99
N LEU A 86 1.16 3.54 -11.29
CA LEU A 86 0.31 2.42 -11.69
C LEU A 86 -1.04 2.88 -12.29
N GLY A 87 -1.46 4.12 -12.03
CA GLY A 87 -2.72 4.67 -12.53
C GLY A 87 -3.99 4.02 -11.96
N VAL A 88 -3.86 3.26 -10.86
CA VAL A 88 -4.99 2.58 -10.20
C VAL A 88 -5.39 3.29 -8.93
N GLU A 89 -6.67 3.25 -8.57
CA GLU A 89 -7.15 3.82 -7.30
C GLU A 89 -6.43 3.18 -6.12
N VAL A 90 -5.92 4.02 -5.21
CA VAL A 90 -5.20 3.60 -4.01
C VAL A 90 -5.91 4.12 -2.77
N ARG A 91 -5.91 3.32 -1.70
CA ARG A 91 -6.40 3.72 -0.38
C ARG A 91 -5.34 3.47 0.68
N CYS A 92 -5.32 4.31 1.70
CA CYS A 92 -4.43 4.17 2.84
C CYS A 92 -5.03 4.78 4.10
N ALA A 93 -4.48 4.46 5.26
CA ALA A 93 -4.86 5.11 6.50
C ALA A 93 -4.41 6.60 6.49
N PRO A 94 -5.14 7.52 7.14
CA PRO A 94 -4.78 8.94 7.23
C PRO A 94 -3.56 9.21 8.14
N GLY A 95 -3.04 8.19 8.83
CA GLY A 95 -1.84 8.26 9.67
C GLY A 95 -1.59 6.96 10.42
N SER A 96 -0.52 6.90 11.22
CA SER A 96 -0.24 5.74 12.07
C SER A 96 -1.35 5.57 13.10
N TRP A 97 -1.93 4.37 13.16
CA TRP A 97 -2.91 3.96 14.17
C TRP A 97 -2.41 4.34 15.58
N ALA A 98 -3.09 5.28 16.23
CA ALA A 98 -2.88 5.56 17.65
C ALA A 98 -3.88 4.71 18.45
N GLU A 99 -3.44 4.05 19.52
CA GLU A 99 -4.32 3.27 20.41
C GLU A 99 -5.41 4.13 21.09
N GLU A 100 -5.28 5.47 21.02
CA GLU A 100 -6.29 6.44 21.47
C GLU A 100 -7.38 6.76 20.44
N ASP A 101 -7.21 6.36 19.17
CA ASP A 101 -8.20 6.60 18.12
C ASP A 101 -9.30 5.53 18.20
N GLY A 102 -10.50 5.95 18.62
CA GLY A 102 -11.63 5.06 18.85
C GLY A 102 -12.10 4.34 17.59
N GLU A 103 -13.04 3.41 17.76
CA GLU A 103 -13.60 2.54 16.71
C GLU A 103 -14.20 3.30 15.49
N GLU A 104 -14.48 4.61 15.64
CA GLU A 104 -14.98 5.49 14.58
C GLU A 104 -13.91 5.95 13.56
N ASP A 105 -12.62 5.95 13.94
CA ASP A 105 -11.51 6.35 13.06
C ASP A 105 -10.95 5.17 12.25
N ALA A 106 -11.25 3.93 12.68
CA ALA A 106 -10.90 2.70 11.96
C ALA A 106 -11.50 2.61 10.54
N ASP A 107 -12.60 3.33 10.30
CA ASP A 107 -13.25 3.41 9.00
C ASP A 107 -12.77 4.60 8.15
N ARG A 108 -11.86 5.47 8.63
CA ARG A 108 -11.37 6.63 7.88
C ARG A 108 -10.17 6.24 7.02
N TRP A 109 -10.29 6.54 5.72
CA TRP A 109 -9.28 6.22 4.73
C TRP A 109 -9.05 7.39 3.79
N ILE A 110 -7.83 7.56 3.34
CA ILE A 110 -7.50 8.46 2.24
C ILE A 110 -7.57 7.67 0.94
N ARG A 111 -8.42 8.13 0.02
CA ARG A 111 -8.56 7.61 -1.35
C ARG A 111 -7.85 8.54 -2.32
N ILE A 112 -7.01 7.96 -3.16
CA ILE A 112 -6.31 8.67 -4.24
C ILE A 112 -6.77 8.07 -5.57
N SER A 113 -7.31 8.93 -6.44
CA SER A 113 -7.88 8.55 -7.72
C SER A 113 -7.76 9.68 -8.75
N ALA A 114 -8.34 9.50 -9.94
CA ALA A 114 -8.41 10.54 -10.97
C ALA A 114 -9.17 11.80 -10.52
N ASP A 115 -10.02 11.70 -9.50
CA ASP A 115 -10.74 12.84 -8.90
C ASP A 115 -9.88 13.62 -7.89
N GLY A 116 -8.66 13.11 -7.60
CA GLY A 116 -7.76 13.66 -6.59
C GLY A 116 -7.72 12.82 -5.32
N GLU A 117 -7.24 13.45 -4.25
CA GLU A 117 -7.17 12.89 -2.90
C GLU A 117 -8.41 13.29 -2.09
N GLN A 118 -9.08 12.31 -1.49
CA GLN A 118 -10.29 12.49 -0.71
C GLN A 118 -10.27 11.61 0.53
N GLU A 119 -10.69 12.15 1.67
CA GLU A 119 -11.02 11.34 2.83
C GLU A 119 -12.37 10.64 2.59
N ILE A 120 -12.42 9.34 2.86
CA ILE A 120 -13.60 8.50 2.70
C ILE A 120 -13.81 7.64 3.93
N THR A 121 -15.06 7.21 4.14
CA THR A 121 -15.38 6.13 5.08
C THR A 121 -15.40 4.81 4.32
N TRP A 122 -14.49 3.88 4.63
CA TRP A 122 -14.43 2.56 3.99
C TRP A 122 -14.74 1.44 4.99
N ARG A 123 -16.02 1.04 5.01
CA ARG A 123 -16.48 -0.12 5.79
C ARG A 123 -16.15 -1.40 5.05
N THR A 124 -15.33 -2.25 5.66
CA THR A 124 -14.90 -3.54 5.08
C THR A 124 -15.82 -4.73 5.47
N HIS A 125 -17.01 -4.45 6.02
CA HIS A 125 -18.02 -5.42 6.44
C HIS A 125 -18.69 -6.20 5.29
#